data_AF-A0AAV1I638-F1
#
_entry.id   AF-A0AAV1I638-F1
#
_cell.length_a   1.000
_cell.length_b   1.000
_cell.length_c   1.000
_cell.angle_alpha   90.00
_cell.angle_beta   90.00
_cell.angle_gamma   90.00
#
_symmetry.space_group_name_H-M   'P 1'
#
loop_
_entity.id
_entity.type
_entity.pdbx_description
1 polymer ?
#
loop_
_entity_poly.entity_id
_entity_poly.type
_entity_poly.pdbx_seq_one_letter_code
_entity_poly.pdbx_strand_id
1 'polypeptide(L)'
;MASGSALRLLLKHARETVDECLPSNVSREDLNNHTLDGKLSEVLFAVSSAGHGSSKSIDLSWEDKADIWHVVCKLWNSCVDTFSPSSQCPRWMVTLRQHASDILELVKDSELSSEERAVKLSIYHRTGVAHAEAGGYEAAEAAFSRAHEQCMRLMKDLENAGISESQLCELSTSSVDLLLDRLVNAWKLQQTDLASDLLSQASELTSQARMPSRQRFLMCRQVVITCLNRGQQCLAAKDPDAIELLKQAYKLITEHLALDDDDDSFEMF
;
A
#
# COMPACT_ATOMS: atom_id res chain seq x y z
N MET A 1 19.95 23.35 17.44
CA MET A 1 20.50 22.05 17.86
C MET A 1 19.62 21.34 18.91
N ALA A 2 18.36 21.78 19.15
CA ALA A 2 17.50 21.24 20.21
C ALA A 2 16.44 20.22 19.73
N SER A 3 16.24 20.01 18.42
CA SER A 3 15.16 19.14 17.91
C SER A 3 15.48 17.64 18.05
N GLY A 4 16.74 17.23 17.86
CA GLY A 4 17.13 15.81 17.94
C GLY A 4 16.98 15.20 19.34
N SER A 5 17.27 15.96 20.40
CA SER A 5 17.10 15.47 21.78
C SER A 5 15.63 15.32 22.19
N ALA A 6 14.76 16.21 21.68
CA ALA A 6 13.33 16.15 21.96
C ALA A 6 12.67 14.97 21.24
N LEU A 7 13.00 14.73 19.97
CA LEU A 7 12.47 13.59 19.22
C LEU A 7 12.87 12.25 19.86
N ARG A 8 14.12 12.11 20.32
CA ARG A 8 14.56 10.89 21.01
C ARG A 8 13.77 10.59 22.26
N LEU A 9 13.51 11.61 23.10
CA LEU A 9 12.70 11.45 24.30
C LEU A 9 11.25 11.06 23.94
N LEU A 10 10.70 11.67 22.89
CA LEU A 10 9.36 11.34 22.39
C LEU A 10 9.29 9.92 21.83
N LEU A 11 10.28 9.46 21.07
CA LEU A 11 10.35 8.10 20.53
C LEU A 11 10.44 7.06 21.65
N LYS A 12 11.28 7.30 22.65
CA LYS A 12 11.38 6.43 23.82
C LYS A 12 10.04 6.37 24.58
N HIS A 13 9.42 7.53 24.81
CA HIS A 13 8.11 7.59 25.47
C HIS A 13 7.01 6.90 24.65
N ALA A 14 7.03 7.05 23.32
CA ALA A 14 6.10 6.38 22.42
C ALA A 14 6.27 4.87 22.46
N ARG A 15 7.51 4.37 22.48
CA ARG A 15 7.79 2.95 22.65
C ARG A 15 7.22 2.40 23.96
N GLU A 16 7.52 3.06 25.08
CA GLU A 16 6.99 2.68 26.40
C GLU A 16 5.45 2.69 26.41
N THR A 17 4.84 3.74 25.88
CA THR A 17 3.38 3.88 25.79
C THR A 17 2.75 2.80 24.91
N VAL A 18 3.36 2.47 23.78
CA VAL A 18 2.88 1.41 22.89
C VAL A 18 2.97 0.04 23.56
N ASP A 19 4.06 -0.24 24.29
CA ASP A 19 4.21 -1.51 25.01
C ASP A 19 3.21 -1.64 26.18
N GLU A 20 2.86 -0.53 26.83
CA GLU A 20 1.82 -0.48 27.87
C GLU A 20 0.39 -0.62 27.31
N CYS A 21 0.07 0.08 26.22
CA CYS A 21 -1.27 0.12 25.64
C CYS A 21 -1.58 -1.08 24.73
N LEU A 22 -0.55 -1.69 24.11
CA LEU A 22 -0.68 -2.80 23.16
C LEU A 22 0.17 -4.01 23.62
N PRO A 23 -0.14 -4.62 24.78
CA PRO A 23 0.53 -5.86 25.17
C PRO A 23 0.27 -6.98 24.17
N SER A 24 1.16 -7.96 24.10
CA SER A 24 1.13 -9.02 23.08
C SER A 24 -0.14 -9.91 23.09
N ASN A 25 -1.03 -9.74 24.09
CA ASN A 25 -2.23 -10.57 24.30
C ASN A 25 -3.54 -9.75 24.40
N VAL A 26 -3.61 -8.52 23.87
CA VAL A 26 -4.86 -7.72 23.94
C VAL A 26 -5.97 -8.41 23.14
N SER A 27 -7.15 -8.55 23.75
CA SER A 27 -8.31 -9.12 23.07
C SER A 27 -8.90 -8.13 22.04
N ARG A 28 -9.53 -8.66 20.98
CA ARG A 28 -10.18 -7.81 19.95
C ARG A 28 -11.28 -6.91 20.53
N GLU A 29 -11.95 -7.37 21.59
CA GLU A 29 -13.02 -6.64 22.27
C GLU A 29 -12.46 -5.45 23.06
N ASP A 30 -11.28 -5.62 23.67
CA ASP A 30 -10.60 -4.54 24.38
C ASP A 30 -10.14 -3.44 23.41
N LEU A 31 -9.61 -3.79 22.23
CA LEU A 31 -9.23 -2.81 21.20
C LEU A 31 -10.42 -2.06 20.59
N ASN A 32 -11.60 -2.69 20.54
CA ASN A 32 -12.83 -2.05 20.07
C ASN A 32 -13.44 -1.12 21.13
N ASN A 33 -13.36 -1.49 22.42
CA ASN A 33 -13.97 -0.75 23.53
C ASN A 33 -13.07 0.37 24.06
N HIS A 34 -11.76 0.17 23.99
CA HIS A 34 -10.80 1.26 24.11
C HIS A 34 -10.78 1.98 22.77
N THR A 35 -11.52 3.09 22.66
CA THR A 35 -11.01 4.23 21.88
C THR A 35 -9.54 4.30 22.18
N LEU A 36 -8.68 4.06 21.16
CA LEU A 36 -7.23 4.18 21.25
C LEU A 36 -6.93 5.23 22.31
N ASP A 37 -6.37 4.82 23.45
CA ASP A 37 -6.27 5.68 24.63
C ASP A 37 -5.79 7.05 24.14
N GLY A 38 -6.50 8.14 24.49
CA GLY A 38 -6.19 9.47 23.94
C GLY A 38 -4.69 9.79 24.05
N LYS A 39 -4.05 9.24 25.11
CA LYS A 39 -2.61 9.23 25.32
C LYS A 39 -1.80 8.60 24.18
N LEU A 40 -2.16 7.42 23.68
CA LEU A 40 -1.44 6.76 22.60
C LEU A 40 -1.51 7.61 21.33
N SER A 41 -2.70 8.09 20.94
CA SER A 41 -2.83 8.95 19.77
C SER A 41 -2.10 10.29 19.93
N GLU A 42 -2.14 10.90 21.12
CA GLU A 42 -1.41 12.14 21.43
C GLU A 42 0.11 11.96 21.30
N VAL A 43 0.66 10.88 21.87
CA VAL A 43 2.10 10.61 21.84
C VAL A 43 2.57 10.29 20.41
N LEU A 44 1.83 9.47 19.66
CA LEU A 44 2.18 9.14 18.27
C LEU A 44 2.07 10.37 17.36
N PHE A 45 1.06 11.22 17.57
CA PHE A 45 0.93 12.50 16.87
C PHE A 45 2.06 13.47 17.22
N ALA A 46 2.49 13.53 18.48
CA ALA A 46 3.60 14.36 18.90
C ALA A 46 4.92 13.92 18.25
N VAL A 47 5.16 12.60 18.15
CA VAL A 47 6.32 12.03 17.45
C VAL A 47 6.31 12.41 15.97
N SER A 48 5.21 12.15 15.26
CA SER A 48 5.14 12.46 13.83
C SER A 48 5.26 13.96 13.56
N SER A 49 4.60 14.80 14.36
CA SER A 49 4.65 16.26 14.23
C SER A 49 6.06 16.82 14.52
N ALA A 50 6.73 16.33 15.56
CA ALA A 50 8.09 16.74 15.90
C ALA A 50 9.10 16.40 14.80
N GLY A 51 8.89 15.30 14.09
CA GLY A 51 9.71 14.89 12.96
C GLY A 51 9.49 15.73 11.69
N HIS A 52 8.23 16.03 11.35
CA HIS A 52 7.88 16.80 10.14
C HIS A 52 8.14 18.31 10.26
N GLY A 53 8.07 18.87 11.48
CA GLY A 53 8.29 20.30 11.72
C GLY A 53 9.73 20.78 11.58
N SER A 54 10.70 19.85 11.47
CA SER A 54 12.11 20.20 11.28
C SER A 54 12.42 20.31 9.79
N SER A 55 12.45 21.53 9.24
CA SER A 55 12.92 21.79 7.86
C SER A 55 14.38 21.38 7.61
N LYS A 56 15.10 20.98 8.67
CA LYS A 56 16.42 20.36 8.60
C LYS A 56 16.25 18.85 8.73
N SER A 57 16.79 18.12 7.74
CA SER A 57 17.06 16.69 7.79
C SER A 57 17.43 16.26 9.21
N ILE A 58 16.54 15.52 9.87
CA ILE A 58 16.83 14.92 11.17
C ILE A 58 17.72 13.72 10.88
N ASP A 59 18.95 13.75 11.35
CA ASP A 59 19.83 12.58 11.31
C ASP A 59 19.51 11.70 12.52
N LEU A 60 18.80 10.60 12.24
CA LEU A 60 18.40 9.62 13.24
C LEU A 60 19.57 8.70 13.57
N SER A 61 19.83 8.48 14.87
CA SER A 61 20.77 7.45 15.27
C SER A 61 20.22 6.05 14.98
N TRP A 62 21.06 5.02 15.07
CA TRP A 62 20.62 3.64 14.97
C TRP A 62 19.60 3.27 16.08
N GLU A 63 19.72 3.86 17.26
CA GLU A 63 18.78 3.68 18.39
C GLU A 63 17.42 4.29 18.04
N ASP A 64 17.42 5.52 17.51
CA ASP A 64 16.19 6.23 17.13
C ASP A 64 15.44 5.44 16.03
N LYS A 65 16.16 4.85 15.06
CA LYS A 65 15.59 3.97 14.04
C LYS A 65 15.02 2.67 14.62
N ALA A 66 15.72 2.07 15.58
CA ALA A 66 15.24 0.85 16.23
C ALA A 66 13.94 1.10 17.00
N ASP A 67 13.82 2.25 17.67
CA ASP A 67 12.59 2.65 18.37
C ASP A 67 11.45 2.92 17.39
N ILE A 68 11.71 3.59 16.25
CA ILE A 68 10.73 3.77 15.18
C ILE A 68 10.22 2.41 14.68
N TRP A 69 11.12 1.50 14.30
CA TRP A 69 10.75 0.18 13.81
C TRP A 69 9.97 -0.63 14.85
N HIS A 70 10.35 -0.56 16.12
CA HIS A 70 9.61 -1.22 17.20
C HIS A 70 8.18 -0.70 17.29
N VAL A 71 7.99 0.62 17.33
CA VAL A 71 6.67 1.25 17.39
C VAL A 71 5.82 0.88 16.17
N VAL A 72 6.37 1.04 14.96
CA VAL A 72 5.68 0.74 13.70
C VAL A 72 5.25 -0.73 13.64
N CYS A 73 6.15 -1.66 13.95
CA CYS A 73 5.84 -3.10 13.94
C CYS A 73 4.78 -3.47 14.97
N LYS A 74 4.82 -2.87 16.17
CA LYS A 74 3.80 -3.11 17.21
C LYS A 74 2.42 -2.64 16.77
N LEU A 75 2.31 -1.38 16.32
CA LEU A 75 1.05 -0.82 15.81
C LEU A 75 0.49 -1.65 14.65
N TRP A 76 1.37 -2.05 13.73
CA TRP A 76 1.00 -2.86 12.57
C TRP A 76 0.50 -4.26 12.96
N ASN A 77 1.23 -4.98 13.80
CA ASN A 77 0.88 -6.34 14.18
C ASN A 77 -0.42 -6.39 14.99
N SER A 78 -0.72 -5.37 15.82
CA SER A 78 -2.03 -5.25 16.49
C SER A 78 -3.21 -5.18 15.51
N CYS A 79 -2.97 -4.76 14.26
CA CYS A 79 -3.97 -4.72 13.20
C CYS A 79 -4.09 -6.03 12.39
N VAL A 80 -3.08 -6.92 12.44
CA VAL A 80 -3.04 -8.16 11.64
C VAL A 80 -3.86 -9.26 12.31
N ASP A 81 -3.74 -9.40 13.63
CA ASP A 81 -4.43 -10.45 14.40
C ASP A 81 -5.94 -10.23 14.53
N THR A 82 -6.45 -9.11 14.01
CA THR A 82 -7.80 -8.58 14.25
C THR A 82 -8.70 -8.57 13.02
N PHE A 83 -8.16 -8.65 11.80
CA PHE A 83 -8.95 -8.47 10.58
C PHE A 83 -9.71 -9.75 10.18
N SER A 84 -11.01 -9.60 9.91
CA SER A 84 -11.84 -10.59 9.21
C SER A 84 -12.33 -9.97 7.90
N PRO A 85 -12.15 -10.61 6.73
CA PRO A 85 -12.46 -10.02 5.42
C PRO A 85 -13.97 -9.76 5.17
N SER A 86 -14.86 -10.14 6.09
CA SER A 86 -16.31 -9.96 5.99
C SER A 86 -16.86 -8.76 6.77
N SER A 87 -16.04 -8.05 7.55
CA SER A 87 -16.46 -6.93 8.40
C SER A 87 -15.86 -5.61 7.93
N GLN A 88 -16.62 -4.51 8.00
CA GLN A 88 -16.09 -3.16 7.79
C GLN A 88 -14.86 -2.92 8.66
N CYS A 89 -13.83 -2.31 8.07
CA CYS A 89 -12.58 -1.99 8.77
C CYS A 89 -12.87 -1.09 9.99
N PRO A 90 -12.55 -1.51 11.21
CA PRO A 90 -12.76 -0.69 12.39
C PRO A 90 -11.96 0.62 12.34
N ARG A 91 -12.56 1.73 12.77
CA ARG A 91 -11.90 3.06 12.76
C ARG A 91 -10.57 3.09 13.52
N TRP A 92 -10.46 2.34 14.62
CA TRP A 92 -9.22 2.26 15.39
C TRP A 92 -8.10 1.60 14.58
N MET A 93 -8.41 0.62 13.72
CA MET A 93 -7.41 -0.05 12.87
C MET A 93 -6.86 0.91 11.82
N VAL A 94 -7.72 1.70 11.20
CA VAL A 94 -7.33 2.77 10.27
C VAL A 94 -6.40 3.76 10.97
N THR A 95 -6.73 4.13 12.21
CA THR A 95 -5.93 5.07 13.02
C THR A 95 -4.55 4.52 13.36
N LEU A 96 -4.45 3.26 13.81
CA LEU A 96 -3.15 2.62 14.08
C LEU A 96 -2.29 2.50 12.84
N ARG A 97 -2.87 2.09 11.70
CA ARG A 97 -2.17 2.00 10.42
C ARG A 97 -1.67 3.37 9.96
N GLN A 98 -2.48 4.42 10.13
CA GLN A 98 -2.06 5.78 9.83
C GLN A 98 -0.88 6.22 10.71
N HIS A 99 -0.94 6.01 12.02
CA HIS A 99 0.17 6.36 12.91
C HIS A 99 1.44 5.58 12.59
N ALA A 100 1.33 4.28 12.28
CA ALA A 100 2.47 3.48 11.83
C ALA A 100 3.07 4.06 10.53
N SER A 101 2.22 4.45 9.58
CA SER A 101 2.62 5.10 8.34
C SER A 101 3.34 6.44 8.57
N ASP A 102 2.79 7.31 9.41
CA ASP A 102 3.33 8.65 9.70
C ASP A 102 4.67 8.60 10.46
N ILE A 103 4.83 7.65 11.38
CA ILE A 103 6.09 7.48 12.11
C ILE A 103 7.16 6.88 11.19
N LEU A 104 6.78 6.00 10.26
CA LEU A 104 7.70 5.43 9.30
C LEU A 104 8.24 6.45 8.28
N GLU A 105 7.52 7.56 8.05
CA GLU A 105 8.00 8.69 7.23
C GLU A 105 9.22 9.38 7.83
N LEU A 106 9.47 9.23 9.14
CA LEU A 106 10.66 9.76 9.78
C LEU A 106 11.94 9.08 9.29
N VAL A 107 11.84 7.84 8.80
CA VAL A 107 12.97 7.10 8.25
C VAL A 107 13.15 7.47 6.77
N LYS A 108 14.27 8.12 6.46
CA LYS A 108 14.61 8.56 5.10
C LYS A 108 14.80 7.38 4.16
N ASP A 109 14.26 7.49 2.96
CA ASP A 109 14.34 6.42 1.97
C ASP A 109 15.76 6.13 1.49
N SER A 110 16.66 7.11 1.53
CA SER A 110 18.09 6.95 1.20
C SER A 110 18.85 6.07 2.19
N GLU A 111 18.26 5.82 3.36
CA GLU A 111 18.88 5.05 4.44
C GLU A 111 18.29 3.64 4.56
N LEU A 112 17.30 3.30 3.73
CA LEU A 112 16.60 2.01 3.74
C LEU A 112 17.28 0.98 2.84
N SER A 113 17.44 -0.23 3.38
CA SER A 113 17.68 -1.43 2.59
C SER A 113 16.48 -1.79 1.70
N SER A 114 16.68 -2.66 0.71
CA SER A 114 15.60 -3.16 -0.15
C SER A 114 14.51 -3.89 0.65
N GLU A 115 14.88 -4.64 1.69
CA GLU A 115 13.94 -5.34 2.56
C GLU A 115 13.09 -4.36 3.37
N GLU A 116 13.72 -3.37 4.01
CA GLU A 116 12.99 -2.33 4.74
C GLU A 116 12.06 -1.53 3.82
N ARG A 117 12.47 -1.31 2.56
CA ARG A 117 11.62 -0.66 1.57
C ARG A 117 10.43 -1.52 1.18
N ALA A 118 10.60 -2.83 1.02
CA ALA A 118 9.50 -3.75 0.79
C ALA A 118 8.50 -3.75 1.96
N VAL A 119 8.99 -3.68 3.20
CA VAL A 119 8.14 -3.51 4.39
C VAL A 119 7.39 -2.18 4.34
N LYS A 120 8.08 -1.08 4.03
CA LYS A 120 7.47 0.27 3.92
C LYS A 120 6.41 0.34 2.81
N LEU A 121 6.67 -0.27 1.66
CA LEU A 121 5.69 -0.47 0.58
C LEU A 121 4.44 -1.18 1.09
N SER A 122 4.60 -2.34 1.73
CA SER A 122 3.49 -3.13 2.28
C SER A 122 2.68 -2.34 3.31
N ILE A 123 3.35 -1.60 4.20
CA ILE A 123 2.70 -0.75 5.20
C ILE A 123 1.83 0.32 4.54
N TYR A 124 2.37 1.06 3.58
CA TYR A 124 1.62 2.09 2.88
C TYR A 124 0.46 1.51 2.09
N HIS A 125 0.68 0.41 1.37
CA HIS A 125 -0.37 -0.24 0.59
C HIS A 125 -1.55 -0.67 1.46
N ARG A 126 -1.33 -1.45 2.54
CA ARG A 126 -2.48 -1.86 3.37
C ARG A 126 -3.05 -0.72 4.23
N THR A 127 -2.30 0.35 4.47
CA THR A 127 -2.87 1.57 5.07
C THR A 127 -3.86 2.21 4.11
N GLY A 128 -3.52 2.30 2.83
CA GLY A 128 -4.43 2.77 1.78
C GLY A 128 -5.67 1.90 1.66
N VAL A 129 -5.52 0.56 1.66
CA VAL A 129 -6.66 -0.38 1.64
C VAL A 129 -7.59 -0.13 2.83
N ALA A 130 -7.06 0.02 4.04
CA ALA A 130 -7.89 0.27 5.23
C ALA A 130 -8.68 1.58 5.15
N HIS A 131 -8.07 2.65 4.63
CA HIS A 131 -8.79 3.90 4.38
C HIS A 131 -9.86 3.76 3.30
N ALA A 132 -9.56 3.05 2.21
CA ALA A 132 -10.52 2.83 1.12
C ALA A 132 -11.75 2.03 1.61
N GLU A 133 -11.52 0.99 2.42
CA GLU A 133 -12.59 0.21 3.08
C GLU A 133 -13.43 1.06 4.05
N ALA A 134 -12.82 2.05 4.71
CA ALA A 134 -13.51 3.00 5.57
C ALA A 134 -14.18 4.17 4.81
N GLY A 135 -14.03 4.22 3.48
CA GLY A 135 -14.57 5.28 2.62
C GLY A 135 -13.74 6.58 2.59
N GLY A 136 -12.55 6.57 3.21
CA GLY A 136 -11.59 7.69 3.20
C GLY A 136 -10.72 7.70 1.95
N TYR A 137 -11.32 7.90 0.77
CA TYR A 137 -10.63 7.73 -0.52
C TYR A 137 -9.45 8.68 -0.74
N GLU A 138 -9.49 9.92 -0.23
CA GLU A 138 -8.36 10.87 -0.34
C GLU A 138 -7.15 10.42 0.47
N ALA A 139 -7.37 10.00 1.73
CA ALA A 139 -6.33 9.46 2.59
C ALA A 139 -5.77 8.14 2.03
N ALA A 140 -6.64 7.32 1.46
CA ALA A 140 -6.24 6.08 0.79
C ALA A 140 -5.34 6.35 -0.42
N GLU A 141 -5.69 7.32 -1.28
CA GLU A 141 -4.87 7.70 -2.42
C GLU A 141 -3.50 8.28 -2.01
N ALA A 142 -3.45 9.08 -0.94
CA ALA A 142 -2.19 9.57 -0.39
C ALA A 142 -1.28 8.40 0.05
N ALA A 143 -1.82 7.41 0.76
CA ALA A 143 -1.08 6.22 1.17
C ALA A 143 -0.64 5.36 -0.03
N PHE A 144 -1.53 5.14 -1.00
CA PHE A 144 -1.19 4.39 -2.21
C PHE A 144 -0.14 5.08 -3.09
N SER A 145 -0.19 6.42 -3.19
CA SER A 145 0.84 7.18 -3.90
C SER A 145 2.22 6.98 -3.28
N ARG A 146 2.31 7.02 -1.94
CA ARG A 146 3.56 6.72 -1.22
C ARG A 146 4.01 5.27 -1.43
N ALA A 147 3.07 4.31 -1.39
CA ALA A 147 3.36 2.92 -1.72
C ALA A 147 3.96 2.80 -3.13
N HIS A 148 3.39 3.51 -4.11
CA HIS A 148 3.82 3.44 -5.50
C HIS A 148 5.23 4.00 -5.67
N GLU A 149 5.56 5.11 -5.00
CA GLU A 149 6.93 5.63 -4.97
C GLU A 149 7.94 4.61 -4.42
N GLN A 150 7.59 3.90 -3.35
CA GLN A 150 8.46 2.86 -2.79
C GLN A 150 8.61 1.66 -3.72
N CYS A 151 7.53 1.26 -4.40
CA CYS A 151 7.55 0.21 -5.41
C CYS A 151 8.52 0.55 -6.55
N MET A 152 8.39 1.75 -7.13
CA MET A 152 9.26 2.20 -8.24
C MET A 152 10.74 2.26 -7.84
N ARG A 153 11.04 2.71 -6.60
CA ARG A 153 12.41 2.72 -6.09
C ARG A 153 12.94 1.31 -5.84
N LEU A 154 12.13 0.42 -5.31
CA LEU A 154 12.51 -0.98 -5.10
C LEU A 154 12.79 -1.69 -6.43
N MET A 155 11.98 -1.45 -7.46
CA MET A 155 12.23 -1.98 -8.81
C MET A 155 13.61 -1.52 -9.31
N LYS A 156 13.91 -0.23 -9.21
CA LYS A 156 15.19 0.34 -9.63
C LYS A 156 16.39 -0.26 -8.87
N ASP A 157 16.28 -0.44 -7.55
CA ASP A 157 17.37 -0.99 -6.75
C ASP A 157 17.64 -2.46 -7.09
N LEU A 158 16.58 -3.24 -7.29
CA LEU A 158 16.71 -4.63 -7.70
C LEU A 158 17.25 -4.76 -9.13
N GLU A 159 16.87 -3.88 -10.06
CA GLU A 159 17.46 -3.83 -11.40
C GLU A 159 18.97 -3.61 -11.35
N ASN A 160 19.44 -2.69 -10.50
CA ASN A 160 20.86 -2.42 -10.31
C ASN A 160 21.62 -3.60 -9.66
N ALA A 161 20.95 -4.36 -8.80
CA ALA A 161 21.52 -5.50 -8.09
C ALA A 161 21.48 -6.82 -8.91
N GLY A 162 20.77 -6.84 -10.05
CA GLY A 162 20.52 -8.06 -10.82
C GLY A 162 19.32 -8.84 -10.29
N ILE A 163 18.11 -8.33 -10.55
CA ILE A 163 16.84 -8.90 -10.09
C ILE A 163 16.68 -10.36 -10.54
N SER A 164 16.30 -11.24 -9.61
CA SER A 164 15.87 -12.59 -9.97
C SER A 164 14.47 -12.55 -10.60
N GLU A 165 14.16 -13.50 -11.48
CA GLU A 165 12.84 -13.59 -12.12
C GLU A 165 11.69 -13.66 -11.11
N SER A 166 11.87 -14.41 -10.00
CA SER A 166 10.89 -14.51 -8.92
C SER A 166 10.60 -13.15 -8.28
N GLN A 167 11.65 -12.36 -7.99
CA GLN A 167 11.49 -11.03 -7.40
C GLN A 167 10.82 -10.06 -8.37
N LEU A 168 11.14 -10.14 -9.67
CA LEU A 168 10.48 -9.34 -10.69
C LEU A 168 8.98 -9.67 -10.78
N CYS A 169 8.64 -10.96 -10.75
CA CYS A 169 7.27 -11.45 -10.75
C CYS A 169 6.47 -10.91 -9.55
N GLU A 170 6.99 -11.10 -8.34
CA GLU A 170 6.34 -10.66 -7.10
C GLU A 170 6.13 -9.14 -7.07
N LEU A 171 7.16 -8.38 -7.44
CA LEU A 171 7.12 -6.92 -7.37
C LEU A 171 6.19 -6.32 -8.41
N SER A 172 6.17 -6.86 -9.64
CA SER A 172 5.26 -6.32 -10.66
C SER A 172 3.82 -6.74 -10.39
N THR A 173 3.58 -7.92 -9.82
CA THR A 173 2.24 -8.31 -9.35
C THR A 173 1.75 -7.35 -8.29
N SER A 174 2.60 -7.06 -7.30
CA SER A 174 2.31 -6.06 -6.27
C SER A 174 2.07 -4.67 -6.86
N SER A 175 2.80 -4.31 -7.92
CA SER A 175 2.63 -3.05 -8.64
C SER A 175 1.27 -2.98 -9.36
N VAL A 176 0.86 -4.06 -10.02
CA VAL A 176 -0.46 -4.16 -10.66
C VAL A 176 -1.57 -4.06 -9.62
N ASP A 177 -1.48 -4.82 -8.52
CA ASP A 177 -2.47 -4.76 -7.43
C ASP A 177 -2.62 -3.33 -6.89
N LEU A 178 -1.48 -2.66 -6.63
CA LEU A 178 -1.47 -1.27 -6.17
C LEU A 178 -2.08 -0.29 -7.20
N LEU A 179 -1.75 -0.44 -8.48
CA LEU A 179 -2.32 0.41 -9.54
C LEU A 179 -3.83 0.22 -9.66
N LEU A 180 -4.32 -1.01 -9.51
CA LEU A 180 -5.75 -1.31 -9.52
C LEU A 180 -6.48 -0.72 -8.30
N ASP A 181 -5.88 -0.78 -7.11
CA ASP A 181 -6.44 -0.14 -5.92
C ASP A 181 -6.51 1.38 -6.07
N ARG A 182 -5.46 2.00 -6.61
CA ARG A 182 -5.45 3.44 -6.95
C ARG A 182 -6.48 3.79 -8.00
N LEU A 183 -6.64 2.96 -9.03
CA LEU A 183 -7.61 3.14 -10.10
C LEU A 183 -9.03 3.17 -9.55
N VAL A 184 -9.35 2.22 -8.67
CA VAL A 184 -10.65 2.17 -8.00
C VAL A 184 -10.90 3.42 -7.17
N ASN A 185 -9.89 3.89 -6.42
CA ASN A 185 -9.99 5.14 -5.66
C ASN A 185 -10.17 6.36 -6.56
N ALA A 186 -9.42 6.48 -7.64
CA ALA A 186 -9.53 7.58 -8.60
C ALA A 186 -10.96 7.66 -9.17
N TRP A 187 -11.57 6.52 -9.51
CA TRP A 187 -12.98 6.49 -9.91
C TRP A 187 -13.95 6.94 -8.82
N LYS A 188 -13.70 6.58 -7.56
CA LYS A 188 -14.52 7.04 -6.42
C LYS A 188 -14.40 8.55 -6.19
N LEU A 189 -13.21 9.10 -6.44
CA LEU A 189 -12.91 10.53 -6.36
C LEU A 189 -13.27 11.31 -7.64
N GLN A 190 -13.81 10.64 -8.67
CA GLN A 190 -14.12 11.24 -9.97
C GLN A 190 -12.90 11.87 -10.68
N GLN A 191 -11.71 11.31 -10.47
CA GLN A 191 -10.46 11.73 -11.09
C GLN A 191 -10.23 10.93 -12.38
N THR A 192 -10.91 11.34 -13.46
CA THR A 192 -10.91 10.61 -14.75
C THR A 192 -9.54 10.49 -15.39
N ASP A 193 -8.75 11.57 -15.37
CA ASP A 193 -7.43 11.59 -16.00
C ASP A 193 -6.46 10.65 -15.29
N LEU A 194 -6.41 10.73 -13.95
CA LEU A 194 -5.61 9.82 -13.13
C LEU A 194 -6.04 8.36 -13.34
N ALA A 195 -7.35 8.10 -13.39
CA ALA A 195 -7.85 6.75 -13.64
C ALA A 195 -7.41 6.21 -15.01
N SER A 196 -7.46 7.04 -16.06
CA SER A 196 -6.96 6.65 -17.39
C SER A 196 -5.47 6.31 -17.35
N ASP A 197 -4.66 7.16 -16.70
CA ASP A 197 -3.22 6.96 -16.61
C ASP A 197 -2.84 5.69 -15.83
N LEU A 198 -3.52 5.43 -14.71
CA LEU A 198 -3.30 4.23 -13.89
C LEU A 198 -3.67 2.96 -14.65
N LEU A 199 -4.77 3.00 -15.42
CA LEU A 199 -5.20 1.85 -16.21
C LEU A 199 -4.23 1.56 -17.37
N SER A 200 -3.69 2.60 -18.03
CA SER A 200 -2.64 2.43 -19.04
C SER A 200 -1.40 1.77 -18.42
N GLN A 201 -0.92 2.28 -17.29
CA GLN A 201 0.24 1.73 -16.59
C GLN A 201 0.03 0.27 -16.17
N ALA A 202 -1.13 -0.06 -15.60
CA ALA A 202 -1.46 -1.42 -15.22
C ALA A 202 -1.49 -2.35 -16.44
N SER A 203 -2.09 -1.90 -17.55
CA SER A 203 -2.15 -2.67 -18.80
C SER A 203 -0.77 -2.92 -19.39
N GLU A 204 0.11 -1.91 -19.41
CA GLU A 204 1.48 -2.02 -19.91
C GLU A 204 2.30 -3.06 -19.14
N LEU A 205 2.13 -3.15 -17.81
CA LEU A 205 2.78 -4.16 -16.99
C LEU A 205 2.39 -5.59 -17.37
N THR A 206 1.15 -5.80 -17.82
CA THR A 206 0.67 -7.14 -18.24
C THR A 206 1.30 -7.62 -19.54
N SER A 207 1.90 -6.71 -20.32
CA SER A 207 2.50 -6.98 -21.63
C SER A 207 4.03 -7.06 -21.58
N GLN A 208 4.64 -6.99 -20.39
CA GLN A 208 6.10 -7.03 -20.25
C GLN A 208 6.69 -8.40 -20.58
N ALA A 209 7.44 -8.50 -21.68
CA ALA A 209 8.04 -9.74 -22.17
C ALA A 209 9.01 -10.43 -21.20
N ARG A 210 9.49 -9.75 -20.15
CA ARG A 210 10.39 -10.33 -19.14
C ARG A 210 9.68 -11.24 -18.13
N MET A 211 8.36 -11.37 -18.23
CA MET A 211 7.51 -12.12 -17.30
C MET A 211 7.03 -13.45 -17.89
N PRO A 212 6.92 -14.51 -17.08
CA PRO A 212 6.26 -15.75 -17.49
C PRO A 212 4.85 -15.50 -18.04
N SER A 213 4.49 -16.20 -19.12
CA SER A 213 3.17 -16.09 -19.77
C SER A 213 2.01 -16.26 -18.78
N ARG A 214 2.13 -17.24 -17.88
CA ARG A 214 1.15 -17.46 -16.79
C ARG A 214 0.99 -16.23 -15.89
N GLN A 215 2.09 -15.56 -15.52
CA GLN A 215 2.01 -14.40 -14.64
C GLN A 215 1.40 -13.20 -15.36
N ARG A 216 1.78 -12.98 -16.63
CA ARG A 216 1.16 -11.96 -17.51
C ARG A 216 -0.34 -12.17 -17.62
N PHE A 217 -0.77 -13.41 -17.84
CA PHE A 217 -2.19 -13.79 -17.90
C PHE A 217 -2.92 -13.49 -16.60
N LEU A 218 -2.36 -13.86 -15.43
CA LEU A 218 -2.99 -13.59 -14.13
C LEU A 218 -3.16 -12.10 -13.86
N MET A 219 -2.13 -11.28 -14.15
CA MET A 219 -2.21 -9.83 -14.01
C MET A 219 -3.24 -9.22 -14.99
N CYS A 220 -3.21 -9.64 -16.27
CA CYS A 220 -4.20 -9.19 -17.26
C CYS A 220 -5.63 -9.50 -16.82
N ARG A 221 -5.86 -10.72 -16.31
CA ARG A 221 -7.15 -11.13 -15.77
C ARG A 221 -7.62 -10.20 -14.64
N GLN A 222 -6.74 -9.75 -13.75
CA GLN A 222 -7.11 -8.79 -12.69
C GLN A 222 -7.52 -7.42 -13.27
N VAL A 223 -6.77 -6.90 -14.24
CA VAL A 223 -7.11 -5.63 -14.93
C VAL A 223 -8.47 -5.74 -15.61
N VAL A 224 -8.70 -6.82 -16.36
CA VAL A 224 -9.96 -7.10 -17.06
C VAL A 224 -11.13 -7.17 -16.07
N ILE A 225 -11.00 -7.94 -14.99
CA ILE A 225 -12.06 -8.06 -13.96
C ILE A 225 -12.39 -6.68 -13.37
N THR A 226 -11.38 -5.86 -13.10
CA THR A 226 -11.56 -4.51 -12.56
C THR A 226 -12.33 -3.61 -13.53
N CYS A 227 -11.95 -3.60 -14.81
CA CYS A 227 -12.65 -2.87 -15.86
C CYS A 227 -14.10 -3.35 -16.06
N LEU A 228 -14.34 -4.66 -16.05
CA LEU A 228 -15.68 -5.24 -16.18
C LEU A 228 -16.57 -4.83 -15.01
N ASN A 229 -16.07 -4.95 -13.77
CA ASN A 229 -16.83 -4.56 -12.57
C ASN A 229 -17.20 -3.07 -12.60
N ARG A 230 -16.26 -2.20 -12.99
CA ARG A 230 -16.55 -0.77 -13.14
C ARG A 230 -17.51 -0.48 -14.29
N GLY A 231 -17.29 -1.10 -15.45
CA GLY A 231 -18.17 -0.98 -16.61
C GLY A 231 -19.62 -1.37 -16.29
N GLN A 232 -19.83 -2.45 -15.53
CA GLN A 232 -21.15 -2.84 -15.04
C GLN A 232 -21.79 -1.79 -14.11
N GLN A 233 -21.02 -1.20 -13.21
CA GLN A 233 -21.49 -0.10 -12.35
C GLN A 233 -21.88 1.13 -13.17
N CYS A 234 -21.05 1.52 -14.15
CA CYS A 234 -21.32 2.63 -15.06
C CYS A 234 -22.57 2.35 -15.90
N LEU A 235 -22.76 1.13 -16.43
CA LEU A 235 -23.98 0.74 -17.14
C LEU A 235 -25.23 0.89 -16.28
N ALA A 236 -25.18 0.43 -15.04
CA ALA A 236 -26.29 0.57 -14.10
C ALA A 236 -26.62 2.04 -13.80
N ALA A 237 -25.60 2.90 -13.78
CA ALA A 237 -25.72 4.34 -13.61
C ALA A 237 -26.04 5.12 -14.91
N LYS A 238 -26.10 4.44 -16.06
CA LYS A 238 -26.22 5.05 -17.42
C LYS A 238 -25.10 6.04 -17.75
N ASP A 239 -23.92 5.76 -17.24
CA ASP A 239 -22.69 6.54 -17.47
C ASP A 239 -22.06 6.14 -18.83
N PRO A 240 -21.75 7.11 -19.72
CA PRO A 240 -21.14 6.83 -21.02
C PRO A 240 -19.77 6.12 -20.94
N ASP A 241 -19.04 6.25 -19.84
CA ASP A 241 -17.72 5.62 -19.65
C ASP A 241 -17.80 4.10 -19.61
N ALA A 242 -19.00 3.55 -19.40
CA ALA A 242 -19.27 2.11 -19.44
C ALA A 242 -18.77 1.46 -20.75
N ILE A 243 -19.03 2.09 -21.89
CA ILE A 243 -18.71 1.51 -23.20
C ILE A 243 -17.19 1.44 -23.37
N GLU A 244 -16.47 2.48 -22.94
CA GLU A 244 -15.03 2.57 -23.12
C GLU A 244 -14.30 1.54 -22.24
N LEU A 245 -14.73 1.38 -20.98
CA LEU A 245 -14.18 0.36 -20.09
C LEU A 245 -14.40 -1.07 -20.60
N LEU A 246 -15.59 -1.33 -21.17
CA LEU A 246 -15.90 -2.65 -21.76
C LEU A 246 -15.08 -2.92 -23.02
N LYS A 247 -14.84 -1.90 -23.85
CA LYS A 247 -13.95 -2.02 -25.01
C LYS A 247 -12.51 -2.30 -24.59
N GLN A 248 -12.01 -1.62 -23.56
CA GLN A 248 -10.66 -1.85 -23.05
C GLN A 248 -10.51 -3.26 -22.45
N ALA A 249 -11.48 -3.72 -21.67
CA ALA A 249 -11.52 -5.10 -21.18
C ALA A 249 -11.50 -6.12 -22.33
N TYR A 250 -12.31 -5.89 -23.38
CA TYR A 250 -12.34 -6.75 -24.56
C TYR A 250 -11.01 -6.76 -25.31
N LYS A 251 -10.40 -5.57 -25.51
CA LYS A 251 -9.09 -5.44 -26.16
C LYS A 251 -8.02 -6.26 -25.44
N LEU A 252 -7.91 -6.12 -24.11
CA LEU A 252 -6.95 -6.87 -23.29
C LEU A 252 -7.16 -8.38 -23.40
N ILE A 253 -8.42 -8.85 -23.37
CA ILE A 253 -8.73 -10.27 -23.58
C ILE A 253 -8.24 -10.73 -24.96
N THR A 254 -8.52 -9.97 -26.02
CA THR A 254 -8.12 -10.37 -27.38
C THR A 254 -6.61 -10.34 -27.59
N GLU A 255 -5.91 -9.37 -27.00
CA GLU A 255 -4.45 -9.28 -27.10
C GLU A 255 -3.77 -10.42 -26.35
N HIS A 256 -4.27 -10.83 -25.18
CA HIS A 256 -3.69 -11.93 -24.42
C HIS A 256 -4.09 -13.32 -24.92
N LEU A 257 -5.30 -13.50 -25.46
CA LEU A 257 -5.68 -14.74 -26.13
C LEU A 257 -4.88 -14.96 -27.43
N ALA A 258 -4.54 -13.90 -28.15
CA ALA A 258 -3.70 -13.98 -29.35
C ALA A 258 -2.24 -14.31 -29.04
N LEU A 259 -1.78 -14.11 -27.78
CA LEU A 259 -0.42 -14.43 -27.35
C LEU A 259 -0.25 -15.91 -26.93
N ASP A 260 -1.34 -16.65 -26.69
CA ASP A 260 -1.30 -18.07 -26.32
C ASP A 260 -1.28 -19.01 -27.54
N ASP A 261 -1.65 -18.53 -28.74
CA ASP A 261 -1.63 -19.35 -29.98
C ASP A 261 -0.19 -19.60 -30.52
N ASP A 262 0.81 -18.85 -30.04
CA ASP A 262 2.22 -19.00 -30.46
C ASP A 262 3.06 -19.87 -29.47
N ASP A 263 2.50 -20.28 -28.33
CA ASP A 263 3.20 -21.04 -27.28
C ASP A 263 2.58 -22.45 -27.14
N ASP A 264 2.93 -23.33 -28.09
CA ASP A 264 2.50 -24.73 -28.25
C ASP A 264 3.01 -25.66 -27.10
N SER A 265 3.10 -25.16 -25.86
CA SER A 265 3.59 -25.87 -24.68
C SER A 265 2.66 -25.77 -23.45
N PHE A 266 1.34 -25.74 -23.67
CA PHE A 266 0.38 -25.96 -22.59
C PHE A 266 0.27 -27.46 -22.26
N GLU A 267 1.30 -28.03 -21.61
CA GLU A 267 1.15 -29.32 -20.93
C GLU A 267 0.20 -29.15 -19.74
N MET A 268 -1.04 -29.60 -19.90
CA MET A 268 -2.00 -29.78 -18.81
C MET A 268 -1.51 -30.86 -17.84
N PHE A 269 -1.13 -30.47 -16.63
CA PHE A 269 -1.11 -31.34 -15.44
C PHE A 269 -1.85 -30.67 -14.28
#